data_AF-A0A951A091-F1
#
_entry.id   AF-A0A951A091-F1
#
_cell.length_a   1.000
_cell.length_b   1.000
_cell.length_c   1.000
_cell.angle_alpha   90.00
_cell.angle_beta   90.00
_cell.angle_gamma   90.00
#
_symmetry.space_group_name_H-M   'P 1'
#
loop_
_entity.id
_entity.type
_entity.pdbx_description
1 polymer ?
#
loop_
_entity_poly.entity_id
_entity_poly.type
_entity_poly.pdbx_seq_one_letter_code
_entity_poly.pdbx_strand_id
1 'polypeptide(L)'
;MPGSRTPRQWESAVDKQIREAEERGEFDNLPGRGQPLHLENWDAEWGIAYHVLKQAGETLPWIALGRDIEAAQTRLRGMLAQVRRIAPAEPQCARQRYLREAAAVDKMLEEYAFLVPVRHLERGRLPPHIAAAQFDTALAAARA
;
A
#
# COMPACT_ATOMS: atom_id res chain seq x y z
N MET A 1 -51.17 5.65 -38.21
CA MET A 1 -50.32 6.86 -38.17
C MET A 1 -49.57 6.87 -36.84
N PRO A 2 -48.24 6.73 -36.80
CA PRO A 2 -47.51 6.86 -35.54
C PRO A 2 -47.28 8.35 -35.24
N GLY A 3 -47.81 8.80 -34.09
CA GLY A 3 -47.58 10.15 -33.57
C GLY A 3 -46.14 10.29 -33.08
N SER A 4 -45.44 11.31 -33.57
CA SER A 4 -44.10 11.70 -33.16
C SER A 4 -44.10 12.20 -31.71
N ARG A 5 -43.44 11.50 -30.79
CA ARG A 5 -43.07 12.04 -29.47
C ARG A 5 -41.98 13.09 -29.66
N THR A 6 -42.24 14.33 -29.29
CA THR A 6 -41.27 15.42 -29.23
C THR A 6 -40.29 15.22 -28.05
N PRO A 7 -38.98 15.44 -28.23
CA PRO A 7 -37.98 15.19 -27.20
C PRO A 7 -37.89 16.39 -26.24
N ARG A 8 -38.81 16.50 -25.27
CA ARG A 8 -38.74 17.53 -24.20
C ARG A 8 -39.31 17.09 -22.84
N GLN A 9 -39.45 15.80 -22.55
CA GLN A 9 -40.23 15.38 -21.37
C GLN A 9 -39.54 14.39 -20.44
N TRP A 10 -38.21 14.41 -20.28
CA TRP A 10 -37.57 13.79 -19.10
C TRP A 10 -36.24 14.51 -18.80
N GLU A 11 -36.28 15.72 -18.21
CA GLU A 11 -35.10 16.20 -17.46
C GLU A 11 -34.99 15.33 -16.20
N SER A 12 -33.86 14.66 -16.01
CA SER A 12 -33.57 14.01 -14.73
C SER A 12 -33.54 15.07 -13.62
N ALA A 13 -33.89 14.70 -12.39
CA ALA A 13 -33.72 15.59 -11.24
C ALA A 13 -32.27 16.10 -11.11
N VAL A 14 -31.31 15.32 -11.62
CA VAL A 14 -29.89 15.67 -11.71
C VAL A 14 -29.65 16.76 -12.78
N ASP A 15 -30.23 16.62 -13.97
CA ASP A 15 -30.05 17.59 -15.06
C ASP A 15 -30.60 18.98 -14.68
N LYS A 16 -31.76 19.00 -14.01
CA LYS A 16 -32.36 20.23 -13.49
C LYS A 16 -31.45 20.93 -12.47
N GLN A 17 -30.84 20.17 -11.56
CA GLN A 17 -29.91 20.73 -10.57
C GLN A 17 -28.65 21.32 -11.21
N ILE A 18 -28.09 20.65 -12.23
CA ILE A 18 -26.92 21.13 -12.96
C ILE A 18 -27.26 22.45 -13.67
N ARG A 19 -28.37 22.51 -14.41
CA ARG A 19 -28.81 23.72 -15.11
C ARG A 19 -29.04 24.90 -14.17
N GLU A 20 -29.73 24.67 -13.05
CA GLU A 20 -29.97 25.73 -12.07
C GLU A 20 -28.66 26.22 -11.42
N ALA A 21 -27.67 25.35 -11.23
CA ALA A 21 -26.35 25.74 -10.74
C ALA A 21 -25.52 26.51 -11.79
N GLU A 22 -25.64 26.17 -13.08
CA GLU A 22 -25.08 26.95 -14.19
C GLU A 22 -25.72 28.34 -14.28
N GLU A 23 -27.05 28.45 -14.18
CA GLU A 23 -27.79 29.73 -14.21
C GLU A 23 -27.39 30.66 -13.05
N ARG A 24 -27.02 30.09 -11.89
CA ARG A 24 -26.50 30.84 -10.73
C ARG A 24 -25.03 31.20 -10.84
N GLY A 25 -24.34 30.78 -11.90
CA GLY A 25 -22.90 31.03 -12.08
C GLY A 25 -22.03 30.27 -11.08
N GLU A 26 -22.52 29.18 -10.47
CA GLU A 26 -21.73 28.40 -9.49
C GLU A 26 -20.46 27.80 -10.12
N PHE A 27 -20.46 27.61 -11.44
CA PHE A 27 -19.30 27.13 -12.21
C PHE A 27 -18.37 28.26 -12.68
N ASP A 28 -18.74 29.54 -12.49
CA ASP A 28 -17.99 30.65 -13.06
C ASP A 28 -16.64 30.91 -12.39
N ASN A 29 -16.52 30.53 -11.12
CA ASN A 29 -15.35 30.83 -10.29
C ASN A 29 -14.64 29.55 -9.80
N LEU A 30 -14.74 28.47 -10.59
CA LEU A 30 -14.08 27.22 -10.25
C LEU A 30 -12.56 27.34 -10.30
N PRO A 31 -11.85 26.75 -9.33
CA PRO A 31 -10.39 26.68 -9.37
C PRO A 31 -9.94 25.95 -10.64
N GLY A 32 -9.11 26.60 -11.46
CA GLY A 32 -8.62 26.05 -12.72
C GLY A 32 -9.56 26.24 -13.92
N ARG A 33 -10.63 27.04 -13.82
CA ARG A 33 -11.51 27.35 -14.97
C ARG A 33 -10.70 27.90 -16.15
N GLY A 34 -10.84 27.27 -17.32
CA GLY A 34 -10.16 27.66 -18.55
C GLY A 34 -8.68 27.23 -18.65
N GLN A 35 -8.15 26.54 -17.63
CA GLN A 35 -6.81 25.98 -17.68
C GLN A 35 -6.87 24.50 -18.09
N PRO A 36 -5.84 23.97 -18.79
CA PRO A 36 -5.72 22.54 -19.01
C PRO A 36 -5.76 21.80 -17.68
N LEU A 37 -6.58 20.75 -17.59
CA LEU A 37 -6.57 19.86 -16.44
C LEU A 37 -5.15 19.30 -16.27
N HIS A 38 -4.59 19.45 -15.08
CA HIS A 38 -3.31 18.83 -14.74
C HIS A 38 -3.59 17.35 -14.42
N LEU A 39 -3.65 16.54 -15.48
CA LEU A 39 -3.80 15.10 -15.38
C LEU A 39 -2.50 14.55 -14.81
N GLU A 40 -2.47 14.30 -13.50
CA GLU A 40 -1.44 13.44 -12.91
C GLU A 40 -1.51 12.09 -13.66
N ASN A 41 -0.38 11.64 -14.19
CA ASN A 41 -0.28 10.42 -14.98
C ASN A 41 -0.36 9.22 -14.03
N TRP A 42 -1.57 8.91 -13.61
CA TRP A 42 -1.85 7.81 -12.71
C TRP A 42 -1.95 6.51 -13.48
N ASP A 43 -1.44 5.44 -12.88
CA ASP A 43 -1.65 4.09 -13.39
C ASP A 43 -3.17 3.79 -13.42
N ALA A 44 -3.66 3.27 -14.54
CA ALA A 44 -5.10 3.21 -14.85
C ALA A 44 -5.90 2.38 -13.83
N GLU A 45 -5.24 1.45 -13.15
CA GLU A 45 -5.85 0.57 -12.14
C GLU A 45 -5.89 1.22 -10.73
N TRP A 46 -5.00 2.18 -10.43
CA TRP A 46 -4.72 2.65 -9.07
C TRP A 46 -4.93 4.14 -8.85
N GLY A 47 -5.11 4.92 -9.92
CA GLY A 47 -5.18 6.38 -9.85
C GLY A 47 -6.27 6.92 -8.94
N ILE A 48 -7.45 6.31 -8.95
CA ILE A 48 -8.59 6.79 -8.14
C ILE A 48 -8.36 6.49 -6.65
N ALA A 49 -7.88 5.29 -6.30
CA ALA A 49 -7.60 4.92 -4.91
C ALA A 49 -6.50 5.81 -4.31
N TYR A 50 -5.43 6.08 -5.08
CA TYR A 50 -4.35 6.95 -4.65
C TYR A 50 -4.80 8.41 -4.50
N HIS A 51 -5.61 8.91 -5.44
CA HIS A 51 -6.13 10.27 -5.43
C HIS A 51 -7.06 10.54 -4.23
N VAL A 52 -8.00 9.64 -3.96
CA VAL A 52 -8.96 9.76 -2.84
C VAL A 52 -8.23 9.77 -1.49
N LEU A 53 -7.19 8.95 -1.33
CA LEU A 53 -6.46 8.85 -0.06
C LEU A 53 -5.49 10.01 0.16
N LYS A 54 -4.79 10.44 -0.89
CA LYS A 54 -3.96 11.65 -0.86
C LYS A 54 -4.80 12.88 -0.48
N GLN A 55 -6.04 12.97 -0.95
CA GLN A 55 -6.97 14.05 -0.58
C GLN A 55 -7.50 13.95 0.86
N ALA A 56 -7.63 12.74 1.41
CA ALA A 56 -8.10 12.52 2.78
C ALA A 56 -7.00 12.69 3.86
N GLY A 57 -5.73 12.80 3.47
CA GLY A 57 -4.58 12.86 4.40
C GLY A 57 -4.21 11.51 5.02
N GLU A 58 -4.84 10.43 4.58
CA GLU A 58 -4.68 9.06 5.11
C GLU A 58 -3.93 8.18 4.10
N THR A 59 -3.21 7.15 4.57
CA THR A 59 -2.47 6.22 3.71
C THR A 59 -3.21 4.88 3.57
N LEU A 60 -3.06 4.21 2.43
CA LEU A 60 -3.63 2.86 2.24
C LEU A 60 -3.11 1.90 3.33
N PRO A 61 -3.96 1.02 3.91
CA PRO A 61 -3.54 0.08 4.95
C PRO A 61 -2.32 -0.75 4.57
N TRP A 62 -2.23 -1.24 3.32
CA TRP A 62 -1.08 -1.99 2.85
C TRP A 62 0.18 -1.11 2.70
N ILE A 63 0.07 0.18 2.40
CA ILE A 63 1.23 1.09 2.37
C ILE A 63 1.80 1.28 3.77
N ALA A 64 0.95 1.49 4.78
CA ALA A 64 1.38 1.58 6.18
C ALA A 64 2.07 0.29 6.63
N LEU A 65 1.40 -0.85 6.46
CA LEU A 65 1.94 -2.16 6.81
C LEU A 65 3.24 -2.49 6.05
N GLY A 66 3.34 -2.05 4.80
CA GLY A 66 4.57 -2.17 3.99
C GLY A 66 5.77 -1.48 4.63
N ARG A 67 5.57 -0.27 5.19
CA ARG A 67 6.62 0.45 5.93
C ARG A 67 7.01 -0.28 7.22
N ASP A 68 6.03 -0.83 7.93
CA ASP A 68 6.28 -1.60 9.15
C ASP A 68 7.08 -2.88 8.86
N ILE A 69 6.76 -3.57 7.77
CA ILE A 69 7.53 -4.73 7.27
C ILE A 69 8.97 -4.34 6.95
N GLU A 70 9.19 -3.23 6.25
CA GLU A 70 10.54 -2.75 5.91
C GLU A 70 11.36 -2.42 7.16
N ALA A 71 10.74 -1.75 8.13
CA ALA A 71 11.37 -1.44 9.41
C ALA A 71 11.73 -2.73 10.17
N ALA A 72 10.83 -3.72 10.21
CA ALA A 72 11.05 -4.98 10.89
C ALA A 72 12.14 -5.84 10.19
N GLN A 73 12.13 -5.91 8.86
CA GLN A 73 13.19 -6.56 8.09
C GLN A 73 14.55 -5.89 8.30
N THR A 74 14.58 -4.56 8.42
CA THR A 74 15.82 -3.83 8.76
C THR A 74 16.36 -4.23 10.12
N ARG A 75 15.48 -4.39 11.14
CA ARG A 75 15.88 -4.92 12.46
C ARG A 75 16.47 -6.33 12.35
N LEU A 76 15.81 -7.24 11.62
CA LEU A 76 16.32 -8.61 11.41
C LEU A 76 17.69 -8.62 10.73
N ARG A 77 17.88 -7.81 9.69
CA ARG A 77 19.19 -7.64 9.03
C ARG A 77 20.25 -7.15 10.00
N GLY A 78 19.90 -6.19 10.87
CA GLY A 78 20.77 -5.70 11.94
C GLY A 78 21.18 -6.80 12.92
N MET A 79 20.24 -7.65 13.35
CA MET A 79 20.52 -8.79 14.22
C MET A 79 21.49 -9.78 13.57
N LEU A 80 21.27 -10.14 12.30
CA LEU A 80 22.16 -11.04 11.57
C LEU A 80 23.55 -10.42 11.35
N ALA A 81 23.61 -9.12 11.03
CA ALA A 81 24.88 -8.40 10.89
C ALA A 81 25.67 -8.37 12.20
N GLN A 82 24.99 -8.19 13.34
CA GLN A 82 25.62 -8.25 14.66
C GLN A 82 26.20 -9.65 14.91
N VAL A 83 25.43 -10.71 14.64
CA VAL A 83 25.89 -12.10 14.80
C VAL A 83 27.12 -12.38 13.94
N ARG A 84 27.12 -11.94 12.68
CA ARG A 84 28.28 -12.06 11.77
C ARG A 84 29.53 -11.36 12.30
N ARG A 85 29.36 -10.20 12.94
CA ARG A 85 30.47 -9.41 13.47
C ARG A 85 31.03 -9.98 14.77
N ILE A 86 30.15 -10.40 15.67
CA ILE A 86 30.50 -10.88 17.00
C ILE A 86 29.57 -12.05 17.32
N ALA A 87 30.14 -13.24 17.44
CA ALA A 87 29.38 -14.41 17.85
C ALA A 87 28.79 -14.17 19.26
N PRO A 88 27.48 -14.38 19.46
CA PRO A 88 26.85 -14.20 20.77
C PRO A 88 27.38 -15.25 21.76
N ALA A 89 27.56 -14.85 23.03
CA ALA A 89 27.96 -15.75 24.11
C ALA A 89 26.98 -16.92 24.28
N GLU A 90 25.68 -16.68 24.06
CA GLU A 90 24.61 -17.68 24.10
C GLU A 90 23.91 -17.78 22.73
N PRO A 91 24.42 -18.61 21.80
CA PRO A 91 23.86 -18.72 20.46
C PRO A 91 22.40 -19.17 20.43
N GLN A 92 22.00 -20.07 21.34
CA GLN A 92 20.63 -20.62 21.38
C GLN A 92 19.61 -19.55 21.76
N CYS A 93 19.89 -18.73 22.79
CA CYS A 93 19.06 -17.61 23.20
C CYS A 93 18.96 -16.55 22.08
N ALA A 94 20.09 -16.19 21.46
CA ALA A 94 20.11 -15.26 20.34
C ALA A 94 19.29 -15.77 19.14
N ARG A 95 19.42 -17.06 18.82
CA ARG A 95 18.66 -17.73 17.76
C ARG A 95 17.17 -17.70 18.04
N GLN A 96 16.75 -18.05 19.26
CA GLN A 96 15.33 -18.08 19.62
C GLN A 96 14.71 -16.67 19.57
N ARG A 97 15.44 -15.64 20.02
CA ARG A 97 15.01 -14.25 19.88
C ARG A 97 14.84 -13.86 18.41
N TYR A 98 15.83 -14.16 17.56
CA TYR A 98 15.76 -13.89 16.13
C TYR A 98 14.57 -14.60 15.46
N LEU A 99 14.34 -15.87 15.77
CA LEU A 99 13.23 -16.63 15.19
C LEU A 99 11.86 -16.09 15.61
N ARG A 100 11.71 -15.60 16.85
CA ARG A 100 10.47 -14.93 17.29
C ARG A 100 10.19 -13.66 16.50
N GLU A 101 11.21 -12.83 16.31
CA GLU A 101 11.11 -11.60 15.51
C GLU A 101 10.82 -11.93 14.02
N ALA A 102 11.48 -12.95 13.48
CA ALA A 102 11.25 -13.41 12.11
C ALA A 102 9.82 -13.94 11.91
N ALA A 103 9.28 -14.68 12.89
CA ALA A 103 7.89 -15.14 12.85
C ALA A 103 6.89 -13.99 12.92
N ALA A 104 7.19 -12.92 13.67
CA ALA A 104 6.36 -11.72 13.68
C ALA A 104 6.35 -11.03 12.30
N VAL A 105 7.50 -10.97 11.62
CA VAL A 105 7.58 -10.45 10.24
C VAL A 105 6.83 -11.34 9.25
N ASP A 106 6.94 -12.66 9.38
CA ASP A 106 6.19 -13.59 8.50
C ASP A 106 4.67 -13.40 8.63
N LYS A 107 4.17 -13.16 9.85
CA LYS A 107 2.77 -12.82 10.07
C LYS A 107 2.37 -11.50 9.40
N MET A 108 3.22 -10.47 9.47
CA MET A 108 2.96 -9.21 8.76
C MET A 108 2.96 -9.41 7.24
N LEU A 109 3.87 -10.23 6.71
CA LEU A 109 3.94 -10.56 5.29
C LEU A 109 2.69 -11.31 4.81
N GLU A 110 2.17 -12.22 5.63
CA GLU A 110 0.90 -12.91 5.39
C GLU A 110 -0.27 -11.93 5.36
N GLU A 111 -0.40 -11.07 6.36
CA GLU A 111 -1.44 -10.03 6.40
C GLU A 111 -1.35 -9.07 5.20
N TYR A 112 -0.13 -8.65 4.86
CA TYR A 112 0.12 -7.78 3.73
C TYR A 112 -0.30 -8.41 2.40
N ALA A 113 -0.10 -9.73 2.23
CA ALA A 113 -0.55 -10.45 1.04
C ALA A 113 -2.08 -10.41 0.84
N PHE A 114 -2.85 -10.35 1.94
CA PHE A 114 -4.32 -10.18 1.85
C PHE A 114 -4.77 -8.75 1.55
N LEU A 115 -3.95 -7.75 1.91
CA LEU A 115 -4.30 -6.33 1.73
C LEU A 115 -3.84 -5.76 0.39
N VAL A 116 -2.80 -6.32 -0.22
CA VAL A 116 -2.36 -5.86 -1.53
C VAL A 116 -3.39 -6.23 -2.59
N PRO A 117 -3.67 -5.30 -3.52
CA PRO A 117 -4.74 -5.52 -4.47
C PRO A 117 -4.36 -6.38 -5.67
N VAL A 118 -3.06 -6.53 -5.93
CA VAL A 118 -2.51 -7.31 -7.04
C VAL A 118 -1.35 -8.17 -6.54
N ARG A 119 -1.32 -9.44 -6.97
CA ARG A 119 -0.40 -10.46 -6.45
C ARG A 119 1.08 -10.11 -6.64
N HIS A 120 1.43 -9.37 -7.70
CA HIS A 120 2.83 -9.00 -7.95
C HIS A 120 3.39 -7.99 -6.93
N LEU A 121 2.54 -7.36 -6.12
CA LEU A 121 2.97 -6.50 -5.01
C LEU A 121 3.24 -7.29 -3.72
N GLU A 122 2.93 -8.58 -3.66
CA GLU A 122 3.23 -9.44 -2.52
C GLU A 122 4.75 -9.52 -2.27
N ARG A 123 5.14 -9.59 -1.00
CA ARG A 123 6.56 -9.52 -0.58
C ARG A 123 7.16 -10.88 -0.21
N GLY A 124 6.45 -11.97 -0.52
CA GLY A 124 6.84 -13.34 -0.16
C GLY A 124 6.75 -13.62 1.34
N ARG A 125 7.02 -14.88 1.73
CA ARG A 125 6.95 -15.34 3.12
C ARG A 125 8.35 -15.54 3.72
N LEU A 126 8.45 -15.49 5.05
CA LEU A 126 9.65 -15.81 5.82
C LEU A 126 9.38 -17.00 6.76
N PRO A 127 9.22 -18.22 6.21
CA PRO A 127 8.92 -19.39 7.03
C PRO A 127 10.06 -19.74 8.00
N PRO A 128 9.76 -20.43 9.12
CA PRO A 128 10.72 -20.65 10.20
C PRO A 128 12.03 -21.32 9.79
N HIS A 129 11.98 -22.26 8.83
CA HIS A 129 13.17 -22.97 8.37
C HIS A 129 14.12 -22.08 7.54
N ILE A 130 13.60 -21.12 6.78
CA ILE A 130 14.41 -20.15 6.04
C ILE A 130 15.06 -19.18 7.04
N ALA A 131 14.29 -18.67 8.00
CA ALA A 131 14.82 -17.80 9.04
C ALA A 131 15.94 -18.52 9.84
N ALA A 132 15.70 -19.76 10.25
CA ALA A 132 16.70 -20.61 10.90
C ALA A 132 18.00 -20.69 10.09
N ALA A 133 17.91 -21.02 8.80
CA ALA A 133 19.08 -21.10 7.91
C ALA A 133 19.82 -19.76 7.80
N GLN A 134 19.11 -18.62 7.76
CA GLN A 134 19.74 -17.29 7.73
C GLN A 134 20.58 -17.03 8.99
N PHE A 135 20.05 -17.38 10.18
CA PHE A 135 20.78 -17.24 11.44
C PHE A 135 21.98 -18.17 11.50
N ASP A 136 21.79 -19.44 11.14
CA ASP A 136 22.85 -20.45 11.20
C ASP A 136 24.00 -20.10 10.24
N THR A 137 23.68 -19.55 9.06
CA THR A 137 24.66 -18.99 8.11
C THR A 137 25.40 -17.78 8.68
N ALA A 138 24.68 -16.86 9.34
CA ALA A 138 25.30 -15.70 9.97
C ALA A 138 26.26 -16.11 11.10
N LEU A 139 25.90 -17.11 11.89
CA LEU A 139 26.74 -17.65 12.96
C LEU A 139 27.97 -18.38 12.42
N ALA A 140 27.83 -19.13 11.33
CA ALA A 140 28.95 -19.80 10.67
C ALA A 140 29.99 -18.77 10.16
N ALA A 141 29.53 -17.68 9.55
CA ALA A 141 30.40 -16.61 9.06
C ALA A 141 31.18 -15.89 10.17
N ALA A 142 30.68 -15.87 11.41
CA ALA A 142 31.36 -15.25 12.55
C ALA A 142 32.47 -16.13 13.15
N ARG A 143 32.49 -17.43 12.79
CA ARG A 143 33.44 -18.43 13.29
C ARG A 143 34.53 -18.80 12.28
N ALA A 144 34.38 -18.34 11.04
CA ALA A 144 35.34 -18.49 9.96
C ALA A 144 36.39 -17.38 10.03
#